data_AF-A0A8C0ILY5-F1
#
_entry.id   AF-A0A8C0ILY5-F1
#
_cell.length_a   1.000
_cell.length_b   1.000
_cell.length_c   1.000
_cell.angle_alpha   90.00
_cell.angle_beta   90.00
_cell.angle_gamma   90.00
#
_symmetry.space_group_name_H-M   'P 1'
#
loop_
_entity.id
_entity.type
_entity.pdbx_description
1 polymer ?
#
loop_
_entity_poly.entity_id
_entity_poly.type
_entity_poly.pdbx_seq_one_letter_code
_entity_poly.pdbx_strand_id
1 'polypeptide(L)'
;MEISFVFLPPNTTSILQPLDQGVIVCFKAMYTRLTFSWICSTMDADPNVNVMKCWKSFNIADSITYIKQAMDPIKPETVNACW
;
A
#
# COMPACT_ATOMS: atom_id res chain seq x y z
N MET A 1 28.61 -8.84 -10.16
CA MET A 1 27.31 -8.32 -10.62
C MET A 1 27.56 -6.88 -11.02
N GLU A 2 27.47 -6.57 -12.30
CA GLU A 2 27.65 -5.20 -12.81
C GLU A 2 26.29 -4.49 -12.71
N ILE A 3 26.26 -3.31 -12.10
CA ILE A 3 25.03 -2.51 -11.97
C ILE A 3 25.03 -1.48 -13.09
N SER A 4 24.11 -1.61 -14.05
CA SER A 4 23.90 -0.64 -15.13
C SER A 4 22.74 0.29 -14.81
N PHE A 5 22.94 1.59 -15.03
CA PHE A 5 21.88 2.59 -14.89
C PHE A 5 21.33 2.96 -16.26
N VAL A 6 20.00 2.89 -16.40
CA VAL A 6 19.28 3.35 -17.60
C VAL A 6 18.47 4.58 -17.22
N PHE A 7 18.71 5.70 -17.91
CA PHE A 7 17.95 6.92 -17.72
C PHE A 7 16.72 6.91 -18.62
N LEU A 8 15.56 7.25 -18.05
CA LEU A 8 14.33 7.40 -18.82
C LEU A 8 14.34 8.73 -19.59
N PRO A 9 13.68 8.82 -20.76
CA PRO A 9 13.46 10.09 -21.44
C PRO A 9 12.74 11.11 -20.54
N PRO A 10 12.97 12.42 -20.75
CA PRO A 10 12.28 13.46 -20.00
C PRO A 10 10.75 13.28 -20.02
N ASN A 11 10.09 13.50 -18.89
CA ASN A 11 8.63 13.46 -18.74
C ASN A 11 7.94 12.11 -19.04
N THR A 12 8.68 10.99 -18.99
CA THR A 12 8.11 9.66 -19.24
C THR A 12 7.98 8.78 -17.99
N THR A 13 8.37 9.29 -16.82
CA THR A 13 8.39 8.55 -15.54
C THR A 13 7.07 7.84 -15.27
N SER A 14 5.93 8.53 -15.35
CA SER A 14 4.62 7.93 -15.07
C SER A 14 4.18 6.85 -16.06
N ILE A 15 4.79 6.80 -17.25
CA ILE A 15 4.44 5.88 -18.34
C ILE A 15 5.41 4.70 -18.41
N LEU A 16 6.67 4.90 -17.97
CA LEU A 16 7.73 3.91 -18.10
C LEU A 16 8.17 3.33 -16.75
N GLN A 17 7.78 3.93 -15.62
CA GLN A 17 8.09 3.38 -14.30
C GLN A 17 6.94 2.50 -13.80
N PRO A 18 7.19 1.20 -13.56
CA PRO A 18 6.17 0.25 -13.10
C PRO A 18 5.57 0.63 -11.74
N LEU A 19 6.34 1.38 -10.92
CA LEU A 19 5.89 1.91 -9.64
C LEU A 19 4.67 2.82 -9.81
N ASP A 20 4.78 3.80 -10.71
CA ASP A 20 3.71 4.76 -11.00
C ASP A 20 2.56 4.12 -11.78
N GLN A 21 2.86 3.10 -12.58
CA GLN A 21 1.90 2.49 -13.51
C GLN A 21 0.94 1.49 -12.85
N GLY A 22 1.32 0.88 -11.72
CA GLY A 22 0.38 -0.02 -11.03
C GLY A 22 0.78 -0.47 -9.63
N VAL A 23 2.08 -0.59 -9.32
CA VAL A 23 2.51 -1.12 -8.01
C VAL A 23 2.03 -0.22 -6.86
N ILE A 24 2.16 1.11 -7.00
CA ILE A 24 1.66 2.06 -5.98
C ILE A 24 0.13 1.96 -5.83
N VAL A 25 -0.60 1.74 -6.92
CA VAL A 25 -2.07 1.59 -6.90
C VAL A 25 -2.46 0.32 -6.15
N CYS A 26 -1.83 -0.81 -6.47
CA CYS A 26 -2.05 -2.08 -5.76
C CYS A 26 -1.73 -1.95 -4.27
N PHE A 27 -0.57 -1.35 -3.94
CA PHE A 27 -0.17 -1.11 -2.55
C PHE A 27 -1.19 -0.26 -1.79
N LYS A 28 -1.60 0.88 -2.36
CA LYS A 28 -2.60 1.76 -1.74
C LYS A 28 -3.93 1.04 -1.52
N ALA A 29 -4.38 0.24 -2.48
CA ALA A 29 -5.61 -0.54 -2.36
C ALA A 29 -5.53 -1.56 -1.20
N MET A 30 -4.42 -2.30 -1.10
CA MET A 30 -4.24 -3.30 -0.06
C MET A 30 -4.10 -2.67 1.33
N TYR A 31 -3.33 -1.60 1.45
CA TYR A 31 -3.19 -0.83 2.68
C TYR A 31 -4.55 -0.28 3.15
N THR A 32 -5.30 0.32 2.23
CA THR A 32 -6.63 0.89 2.51
C THR A 32 -7.60 -0.19 2.99
N ARG A 33 -7.60 -1.36 2.33
CA ARG A 33 -8.43 -2.50 2.72
C ARG A 33 -8.10 -3.00 4.12
N LEU A 34 -6.82 -3.12 4.47
CA LEU A 34 -6.40 -3.51 5.82
C LEU A 34 -6.89 -2.50 6.87
N THR A 35 -6.70 -1.20 6.62
CA THR A 35 -7.15 -0.14 7.52
C THR A 35 -8.65 -0.18 7.75
N PHE A 36 -9.46 -0.27 6.70
CA PHE A 36 -10.92 -0.36 6.85
C PHE A 36 -11.35 -1.65 7.56
N SER A 37 -10.73 -2.79 7.22
CA SER A 37 -11.02 -4.05 7.90
C SER A 37 -10.80 -3.97 9.40
N TRP A 38 -9.70 -3.34 9.82
CA TRP A 38 -9.39 -3.15 11.24
C TRP A 38 -10.35 -2.18 11.93
N ILE A 39 -10.69 -1.05 11.28
CA ILE A 39 -11.67 -0.09 11.82
C ILE A 39 -13.02 -0.77 12.03
N CYS A 40 -13.52 -1.49 11.03
CA CYS A 40 -14.78 -2.24 11.13
C CYS A 40 -14.73 -3.28 12.26
N SER A 41 -13.68 -4.11 12.29
CA SER A 41 -13.52 -5.14 13.32
C SER A 41 -13.47 -4.54 14.74
N THR A 42 -12.86 -3.37 14.90
CA THR A 42 -12.76 -2.68 16.20
C THR A 42 -14.12 -2.13 16.64
N MET A 43 -14.88 -1.56 15.70
CA MET A 43 -16.22 -1.03 15.99
C MET A 43 -17.25 -2.13 16.26
N ASP A 44 -17.13 -3.27 15.59
CA ASP A 44 -17.98 -4.44 15.83
C ASP A 44 -17.72 -5.05 17.21
N ALA A 45 -16.48 -4.95 17.71
CA ALA A 45 -16.08 -5.45 19.03
C ALA A 45 -16.43 -4.51 20.19
N ASP A 46 -16.44 -3.18 19.98
CA ASP A 46 -16.81 -2.19 20.99
C ASP A 46 -17.78 -1.13 20.41
N PRO A 47 -19.08 -1.21 20.74
CA PRO A 47 -20.10 -0.26 20.30
C PRO A 47 -19.85 1.20 20.75
N ASN A 48 -18.98 1.43 21.73
CA ASN A 48 -18.65 2.78 22.22
C ASN A 48 -17.52 3.44 21.41
N VAL A 49 -16.92 2.71 20.46
CA VAL A 49 -15.87 3.22 19.59
C VAL A 49 -16.48 3.60 18.25
N ASN A 50 -16.21 4.83 17.82
CA ASN A 50 -16.54 5.30 16.48
C ASN A 50 -15.28 5.35 15.59
N VAL A 51 -15.49 5.51 14.28
CA VAL A 51 -14.42 5.59 13.28
C VAL A 51 -13.32 6.59 13.66
N MET A 52 -13.70 7.75 14.20
CA MET A 52 -12.73 8.79 14.54
C MET A 52 -11.86 8.41 15.75
N LYS A 53 -12.43 7.71 16.73
CA LYS A 53 -11.68 7.19 17.89
C LYS A 53 -10.72 6.07 17.45
N CYS A 54 -11.16 5.15 16.57
CA CYS A 54 -10.25 4.17 15.94
C CYS A 54 -9.10 4.87 15.23
N TRP A 55 -9.40 5.81 14.33
CA TRP A 55 -8.38 6.49 13.53
C TRP A 55 -7.35 7.23 14.38
N LYS A 56 -7.78 7.88 15.47
CA LYS A 56 -6.87 8.57 16.41
C LYS A 56 -5.96 7.62 17.19
N SER A 57 -6.33 6.35 17.32
CA SER A 57 -5.49 5.34 17.96
C SER A 57 -4.45 4.71 17.03
N PHE A 58 -4.63 4.86 15.71
CA PHE A 58 -3.71 4.33 14.71
C PHE A 58 -2.41 5.12 14.70
N ASN A 59 -1.29 4.44 14.94
CA ASN A 59 0.02 5.08 15.10
C ASN A 59 1.03 4.64 14.02
N ILE A 60 2.26 5.15 14.12
CA ILE A 60 3.32 4.89 13.13
C ILE A 60 3.77 3.42 13.14
N ALA A 61 3.77 2.74 14.29
CA ALA A 61 4.13 1.33 14.35
C ALA A 61 3.08 0.46 13.64
N ASP A 62 1.80 0.80 13.78
CA ASP A 62 0.71 0.16 13.00
C ASP A 62 0.92 0.41 11.50
N SER A 63 1.25 1.65 11.12
CA SER A 63 1.52 2.03 9.73
C SER A 63 2.65 1.18 9.12
N ILE A 64 3.77 1.00 9.82
CA ILE A 64 4.90 0.18 9.36
C ILE A 64 4.48 -1.27 9.20
N THR A 65 3.72 -1.80 10.16
CA THR A 65 3.18 -3.16 10.09
C THR A 65 2.27 -3.33 8.88
N TYR A 66 1.41 -2.35 8.61
CA TYR A 66 0.46 -2.38 7.50
C TYR A 66 1.14 -2.21 6.14
N ILE A 67 2.23 -1.44 6.08
CA ILE A 67 3.07 -1.38 4.87
C ILE A 67 3.58 -2.79 4.52
N LYS A 68 4.11 -3.53 5.50
CA LYS A 68 4.58 -4.89 5.27
C LYS A 68 3.45 -5.82 4.82
N GLN A 69 2.33 -5.83 5.55
CA GLN A 69 1.17 -6.67 5.24
C GLN A 69 0.53 -6.33 3.88
N ALA A 70 0.53 -5.07 3.47
CA ALA A 70 0.00 -4.64 2.18
C ALA A 70 0.92 -5.04 1.01
N MET A 71 2.22 -5.22 1.26
CA MET A 71 3.20 -5.66 0.27
C MET A 71 3.23 -7.18 0.09
N ASP A 72 3.04 -7.97 1.16
CA ASP A 72 3.03 -9.44 1.12
C ASP A 72 2.17 -10.07 -0.01
N PRO A 73 0.96 -9.56 -0.33
CA PRO A 73 0.14 -10.09 -1.43
C PRO A 73 0.51 -9.57 -2.82
N ILE A 74 1.41 -8.58 -2.94
CA ILE A 74 1.90 -8.06 -4.22
C ILE A 74 3.02 -8.98 -4.70
N LYS A 75 2.66 -9.93 -5.55
CA LYS A 75 3.59 -10.92 -6.08
C LYS A 75 4.36 -10.39 -7.30
N PRO A 76 5.47 -11.01 -7.69
CA PRO A 76 6.20 -10.64 -8.90
C PRO A 76 5.33 -10.61 -10.16
N GLU A 77 4.33 -11.49 -10.27
CA GLU A 77 3.40 -11.49 -11.41
C GLU A 77 2.57 -10.20 -11.48
N THR A 78 2.15 -9.67 -10.33
CA THR A 78 1.44 -8.38 -10.25
C THR A 78 2.34 -7.24 -10.68
N VAL A 79 3.61 -7.26 -10.27
CA VAL A 79 4.61 -6.24 -10.66
C VAL A 79 4.92 -6.33 -12.15
N ASN A 80 5.04 -7.54 -12.70
CA ASN A 80 5.27 -7.75 -14.13
C ASN A 80 4.10 -7.26 -14.99
N ALA A 81 2.87 -7.35 -14.49
CA ALA A 81 1.69 -6.81 -15.16
C ALA A 81 1.58 -5.27 -15.09
N CYS A 82 2.43 -4.61 -14.30
CA CYS A 82 2.53 -3.15 -14.24
C CYS A 82 3.53 -2.57 -15.26
N TRP A 83 4.25 -3.43 -15.99
CA TRP A 83 5.02 -3.07 -17.19
C TRP A 83 4.13 -3.20 -18.43
#